data_AF-A0A940BTE1-F1
#
_entry.id   AF-A0A940BTE1-F1
#
_cell.length_a   1.000
_cell.length_b   1.000
_cell.length_c   1.000
_cell.angle_alpha   90.00
_cell.angle_beta   90.00
_cell.angle_gamma   90.00
#
_symmetry.space_group_name_H-M   'P 1'
#
loop_
_entity.id
_entity.type
_entity.pdbx_description
1 polymer ?
#
loop_
_entity_poly.entity_id
_entity_poly.type
_entity_poly.pdbx_seq_one_letter_code
_entity_poly.pdbx_strand_id
1 'polypeptide(L)'
;MVVKRNLLTAGIIAAAAILVMAFYVFVISPKLVEPADTYSNAVKLYNSGDYTRAAMQFESLKTYSDAEKLALDAWKLAGDTAFENGNYHEASACYTRCGSKEDVKKIDDCFLHLAEEEFDRGDMTKAELYLGCLSSDTDEAAVDSMRIAGVTKCLENAADKENIERAAQLLKLCSDDRGAEIAGMFTDLGEKLLEKLDIEPATAAFTAANSFCPEAELPSLQSRMNGAWSAAAALAENNGDHETAERCRRMVTAAEEPVEKDEEDEARYEQAAALFDSGDLVGALEILNTVTGNYPRISAIRSAIEAKLRSMPAAGGALGYALLDPNGNVQFIGSGWNGQQSWSGVRLLDVGLAPFAVGVAEDGTVLAAGDGEFGRLDVEGWTDIVAVACGARHTVGLRSDGTVVACGSNEHSQLGINALSGVSAVAAGRKASYAVMNDGTVHAYTDDNAIITGVASWGNIVAVSGGYAHAAAIDAEGRAFACGNDASGQCQVSGWNDIIMISAGAYHTVGLRADGTLVACGSNDNGECEVSGLKDVVSVSCGYGYTLVVFRDGSYTLLGSMAEE
;
A
#
# COMPACT_ATOMS: atom_id res chain seq x y z
N MET A 1 -90.72 -14.45 -13.39
CA MET A 1 -89.45 -13.97 -13.99
C MET A 1 -88.64 -13.10 -13.01
N VAL A 2 -89.29 -12.21 -12.25
CA VAL A 2 -88.62 -11.34 -11.24
C VAL A 2 -87.93 -12.11 -10.10
N VAL A 3 -88.54 -13.17 -9.57
CA VAL A 3 -87.96 -14.00 -8.48
C VAL A 3 -86.66 -14.71 -8.89
N LYS A 4 -86.60 -15.25 -10.11
CA LYS A 4 -85.39 -15.90 -10.65
C LYS A 4 -84.24 -14.90 -10.85
N ARG A 5 -84.57 -13.66 -11.22
CA ARG A 5 -83.58 -12.60 -11.42
C ARG A 5 -82.98 -12.18 -10.08
N ASN A 6 -83.80 -12.02 -9.04
CA ASN A 6 -83.34 -11.68 -7.68
C ASN A 6 -82.48 -12.78 -7.03
N LEU A 7 -82.82 -14.06 -7.26
CA LEU A 7 -82.00 -15.19 -6.80
C LEU A 7 -80.63 -15.25 -7.50
N LEU A 8 -80.57 -14.92 -8.79
CA LEU A 8 -79.31 -14.86 -9.53
C LEU A 8 -78.42 -13.72 -9.02
N THR A 9 -78.99 -12.53 -8.78
CA THR A 9 -78.25 -11.39 -8.23
C THR A 9 -77.75 -11.67 -6.82
N ALA A 10 -78.58 -12.29 -5.96
CA ALA A 10 -78.17 -12.68 -4.61
C ALA A 10 -77.05 -13.74 -4.62
N GLY A 11 -77.10 -14.71 -5.55
CA GLY A 11 -76.05 -15.71 -5.72
C GLY A 11 -74.71 -15.12 -6.18
N ILE A 12 -74.74 -14.13 -7.08
CA ILE A 12 -73.54 -13.42 -7.54
C ILE A 12 -72.91 -12.59 -6.40
N ILE A 13 -73.73 -11.90 -5.60
CA ILE A 13 -73.25 -11.13 -4.45
C ILE A 13 -72.62 -12.06 -3.39
N ALA A 14 -73.24 -13.21 -3.11
CA ALA A 14 -72.69 -14.19 -2.18
C ALA A 14 -71.35 -14.77 -2.68
N ALA A 15 -71.24 -15.10 -3.98
CA ALA A 15 -70.01 -15.59 -4.57
C ALA A 15 -68.88 -14.54 -4.54
N ALA A 16 -69.21 -13.26 -4.80
CA ALA A 16 -68.26 -12.16 -4.69
C ALA A 16 -67.78 -11.95 -3.25
N ALA A 17 -68.67 -12.04 -2.26
CA ALA A 17 -68.31 -11.93 -0.84
C ALA A 17 -67.37 -13.06 -0.39
N ILE A 18 -67.60 -14.30 -0.86
CA ILE A 18 -66.73 -15.45 -0.56
C ILE A 18 -65.35 -15.26 -1.20
N LEU A 19 -65.28 -14.76 -2.44
CA LEU A 19 -64.01 -14.48 -3.11
C LEU A 19 -63.21 -13.36 -2.41
N VAL A 20 -63.88 -12.31 -1.93
CA VAL A 20 -63.24 -11.24 -1.14
C VAL A 20 -62.73 -11.77 0.19
N MET A 21 -63.52 -12.60 0.89
CA MET A 21 -63.06 -13.24 2.12
C MET A 21 -61.88 -14.20 1.87
N ALA A 22 -61.93 -15.00 0.81
CA ALA A 22 -60.83 -15.90 0.46
C ALA A 22 -59.56 -15.13 0.08
N PHE A 23 -59.68 -14.02 -0.67
CA PHE A 23 -58.55 -13.13 -0.95
C PHE A 23 -57.97 -12.53 0.34
N TYR A 24 -58.84 -12.10 1.26
CA TYR A 24 -58.42 -11.56 2.55
C TYR A 24 -57.71 -12.61 3.43
N VAL A 25 -58.22 -13.83 3.48
CA VAL A 25 -57.68 -14.94 4.31
C VAL A 25 -56.41 -15.55 3.72
N PHE A 26 -56.33 -15.73 2.40
CA PHE A 26 -55.21 -16.45 1.77
C PHE A 26 -54.12 -15.54 1.20
N VAL A 27 -54.41 -14.27 0.91
CA VAL A 27 -53.43 -13.36 0.29
C VAL A 27 -53.02 -12.23 1.23
N ILE A 28 -53.98 -11.64 1.96
CA ILE A 28 -53.72 -10.47 2.81
C ILE A 28 -53.31 -10.90 4.24
N SER A 29 -54.04 -11.83 4.85
CA SER A 29 -53.80 -12.24 6.25
C SER A 29 -52.40 -12.84 6.49
N PRO A 30 -51.85 -13.74 5.66
CA PRO A 30 -50.51 -14.29 5.87
C PRO A 30 -49.43 -13.20 5.81
N LYS A 31 -49.59 -12.23 4.89
CA LYS A 31 -48.67 -11.08 4.73
C LYS A 31 -48.74 -10.07 5.88
N LEU A 32 -49.79 -10.09 6.70
CA LEU A 32 -49.94 -9.25 7.89
C LEU A 32 -49.58 -9.98 9.19
N VAL A 33 -49.72 -11.32 9.23
CA VAL A 33 -49.42 -12.15 10.41
C VAL A 33 -47.92 -12.47 10.54
N GLU A 34 -47.23 -12.78 9.43
CA GLU A 34 -45.77 -13.04 9.46
C GLU A 34 -44.95 -11.86 10.04
N PRO A 35 -45.23 -10.59 9.68
CA PRO A 35 -44.52 -9.45 10.28
C PRO A 35 -44.83 -9.23 11.77
N ALA A 36 -46.03 -9.60 12.24
CA ALA A 36 -46.45 -9.39 13.64
C ALA A 36 -45.83 -10.41 14.61
N ASP A 37 -45.77 -11.69 14.23
CA ASP A 37 -45.11 -12.74 15.03
C ASP A 37 -43.59 -12.52 15.09
N THR A 38 -43.00 -12.09 13.97
CA THR A 38 -41.58 -11.73 13.89
C THR A 38 -41.25 -10.52 14.77
N TYR A 39 -42.10 -9.48 14.77
CA TYR A 39 -41.93 -8.34 15.67
C TYR A 39 -42.03 -8.75 17.15
N SER A 40 -43.01 -9.59 17.51
CA SER A 40 -43.16 -10.07 18.90
C SER A 40 -41.95 -10.89 19.37
N ASN A 41 -41.38 -11.71 18.48
CA ASN A 41 -40.18 -12.49 18.79
C ASN A 41 -38.93 -11.62 18.90
N ALA A 42 -38.78 -10.61 18.03
CA ALA A 42 -37.68 -9.66 18.12
C ALA A 42 -37.67 -8.91 19.47
N VAL A 43 -38.84 -8.46 19.94
CA VAL A 43 -38.98 -7.82 21.26
C VAL A 43 -38.65 -8.80 22.42
N LYS A 44 -38.99 -10.07 22.31
CA LYS A 44 -38.59 -11.08 23.33
C LYS A 44 -37.09 -11.26 23.38
N LEU A 45 -36.44 -11.38 22.22
CA LEU A 45 -34.99 -11.50 22.11
C LEU A 45 -34.31 -10.28 22.71
N TYR A 46 -34.79 -9.08 22.37
CA TYR A 46 -34.30 -7.81 22.90
C TYR A 46 -34.38 -7.76 24.43
N ASN A 47 -35.53 -8.11 25.02
CA ASN A 47 -35.71 -8.11 26.48
C ASN A 47 -34.93 -9.23 27.19
N SER A 48 -34.51 -10.26 26.46
CA SER A 48 -33.70 -11.37 26.99
C SER A 48 -32.20 -11.14 26.91
N GLY A 49 -31.75 -10.05 26.27
CA GLY A 49 -30.34 -9.74 26.07
C GLY A 49 -29.70 -10.38 24.83
N ASP A 50 -30.46 -11.11 23.99
CA ASP A 50 -30.00 -11.63 22.70
C ASP A 50 -30.12 -10.54 21.63
N TYR A 51 -29.33 -9.48 21.81
CA TYR A 51 -29.44 -8.24 21.06
C TYR A 51 -29.09 -8.41 19.57
N THR A 52 -28.08 -9.20 19.24
CA THR A 52 -27.67 -9.50 17.84
C THR A 52 -28.83 -10.12 17.06
N ARG A 53 -29.51 -11.14 17.61
CA ARG A 53 -30.64 -11.77 16.93
C ARG A 53 -31.87 -10.88 16.91
N ALA A 54 -32.10 -10.10 17.98
CA ALA A 54 -33.17 -9.11 18.01
C ALA A 54 -32.99 -8.07 16.87
N ALA A 55 -31.78 -7.54 16.72
CA ALA A 55 -31.45 -6.53 15.71
C ALA A 55 -31.68 -7.04 14.28
N MET A 56 -31.17 -8.23 13.96
CA MET A 56 -31.40 -8.87 12.65
C MET A 56 -32.89 -9.07 12.33
N GLN A 57 -33.70 -9.41 13.33
CA GLN A 57 -35.15 -9.55 13.14
C GLN A 57 -35.83 -8.20 12.95
N PHE A 58 -35.46 -7.17 13.71
CA PHE A 58 -35.97 -5.80 13.51
C PHE A 58 -35.61 -5.23 12.12
N GLU A 59 -34.40 -5.46 11.61
CA GLU A 59 -33.99 -5.02 10.25
C GLU A 59 -34.84 -5.66 9.14
N SER A 60 -35.32 -6.89 9.35
CA SER A 60 -36.19 -7.57 8.39
C SER A 60 -37.60 -6.95 8.32
N LEU A 61 -37.98 -6.13 9.31
CA LEU A 61 -39.31 -5.57 9.51
C LEU A 61 -39.43 -4.12 8.97
N LYS A 62 -38.99 -3.91 7.73
CA LYS A 62 -38.95 -2.59 7.04
C LYS A 62 -40.30 -1.85 6.95
N THR A 63 -41.41 -2.49 7.29
CA THR A 63 -42.77 -1.93 7.26
C THR A 63 -43.24 -1.34 8.59
N TYR A 64 -42.49 -1.53 9.69
CA TYR A 64 -42.82 -0.99 11.01
C TYR A 64 -42.06 0.32 11.24
N SER A 65 -42.78 1.37 11.65
CA SER A 65 -42.23 2.72 11.80
C SER A 65 -41.18 2.85 12.91
N ASP A 66 -41.13 1.92 13.84
CA ASP A 66 -40.22 1.88 15.00
C ASP A 66 -39.15 0.78 14.91
N ALA A 67 -39.28 -0.18 13.99
CA ALA A 67 -38.37 -1.32 13.88
C ALA A 67 -36.95 -0.90 13.49
N GLU A 68 -36.79 0.11 12.63
CA GLU A 68 -35.47 0.64 12.26
C GLU A 68 -34.73 1.22 13.46
N LYS A 69 -35.45 1.97 14.32
CA LYS A 69 -34.88 2.52 15.55
C LYS A 69 -34.53 1.41 16.55
N LEU A 70 -35.41 0.43 16.72
CA LEU A 70 -35.17 -0.70 17.62
C LEU A 70 -34.03 -1.61 17.15
N ALA A 71 -33.84 -1.76 15.84
CA ALA A 71 -32.69 -2.45 15.26
C ALA A 71 -31.39 -1.73 15.62
N LEU A 72 -31.37 -0.40 15.47
CA LEU A 72 -30.23 0.44 15.81
C LEU A 72 -29.90 0.35 17.32
N ASP A 73 -30.91 0.49 18.18
CA ASP A 73 -30.75 0.40 19.64
C ASP A 73 -30.25 -1.01 20.04
N ALA A 74 -30.73 -2.07 19.38
CA ALA A 74 -30.29 -3.44 19.61
C ALA A 74 -28.83 -3.66 19.16
N TRP A 75 -28.41 -3.13 18.02
CA TRP A 75 -27.01 -3.22 17.58
C TRP A 75 -26.06 -2.49 18.54
N LYS A 76 -26.46 -1.34 19.08
CA LYS A 76 -25.67 -0.62 20.10
C LYS A 76 -25.48 -1.46 21.37
N LEU A 77 -26.57 -2.04 21.89
CA LEU A 77 -26.50 -2.90 23.08
C LEU A 77 -25.70 -4.19 22.83
N ALA A 78 -25.80 -4.77 21.63
CA ALA A 78 -24.98 -5.92 21.23
C ALA A 78 -23.49 -5.55 21.22
N GLY A 79 -23.15 -4.39 20.63
CA GLY A 79 -21.79 -3.87 20.60
C GLY A 79 -21.23 -3.60 22.00
N ASP A 80 -22.00 -2.91 22.85
CA ASP A 80 -21.60 -2.61 24.24
C ASP A 80 -21.37 -3.91 25.03
N THR A 81 -22.26 -4.89 24.89
CA THR A 81 -22.13 -6.20 25.54
C THR A 81 -20.90 -6.97 25.04
N ALA A 82 -20.64 -6.97 23.73
CA ALA A 82 -19.47 -7.62 23.16
C ALA A 82 -18.18 -6.95 23.63
N PHE A 83 -18.16 -5.61 23.69
CA PHE A 83 -17.02 -4.83 24.16
C PHE A 83 -16.69 -5.12 25.63
N GLU A 84 -17.69 -5.12 26.51
CA GLU A 84 -17.53 -5.46 27.94
C GLU A 84 -17.00 -6.88 28.16
N ASN A 85 -17.28 -7.80 27.24
CA ASN A 85 -16.80 -9.18 27.28
C ASN A 85 -15.42 -9.38 26.61
N GLY A 86 -14.79 -8.33 26.07
CA GLY A 86 -13.53 -8.41 25.34
C GLY A 86 -13.64 -8.97 23.92
N ASN A 87 -14.85 -9.08 23.36
CA ASN A 87 -15.09 -9.55 21.99
C ASN A 87 -15.02 -8.37 21.00
N TYR A 88 -13.87 -7.73 20.88
CA TYR A 88 -13.71 -6.46 20.15
C TYR A 88 -14.03 -6.55 18.65
N HIS A 89 -13.81 -7.70 18.00
CA HIS A 89 -14.21 -7.94 16.61
C HIS A 89 -15.73 -7.98 16.42
N GLU A 90 -16.46 -8.56 17.37
CA GLU A 90 -17.92 -8.61 17.34
C GLU A 90 -18.49 -7.23 17.68
N ALA A 91 -17.88 -6.53 18.64
CA ALA A 91 -18.25 -5.19 19.03
C ALA A 91 -18.13 -4.19 17.88
N SER A 92 -16.98 -4.16 17.18
CA SER A 92 -16.77 -3.25 16.04
C SER A 92 -17.77 -3.50 14.91
N ALA A 93 -18.03 -4.77 14.57
CA ALA A 93 -19.02 -5.14 13.56
C ALA A 93 -20.45 -4.69 13.92
N CYS A 94 -20.81 -4.71 15.21
CA CYS A 94 -22.10 -4.20 15.69
C CYS A 94 -22.16 -2.67 15.56
N TYR A 95 -21.12 -1.94 15.99
CA TYR A 95 -21.09 -0.48 15.91
C TYR A 95 -21.09 0.06 14.47
N THR A 96 -20.43 -0.63 13.52
CA THR A 96 -20.45 -0.25 12.10
C THR A 96 -21.86 -0.22 11.51
N ARG A 97 -22.78 -1.07 12.01
CA ARG A 97 -24.18 -1.08 11.56
C ARG A 97 -25.00 0.10 12.09
N CYS A 98 -24.49 0.82 13.09
CA CYS A 98 -25.22 1.91 13.74
C CYS A 98 -25.00 3.28 13.08
N GLY A 99 -23.82 3.53 12.49
CA GLY A 99 -23.55 4.64 11.57
C GLY A 99 -23.56 6.06 12.16
N SER A 100 -23.54 6.26 13.49
CA SER A 100 -23.42 7.59 14.10
C SER A 100 -21.97 7.94 14.48
N LYS A 101 -21.66 9.24 14.64
CA LYS A 101 -20.31 9.71 15.05
C LYS A 101 -19.85 9.14 16.39
N GLU A 102 -20.78 8.94 17.32
CA GLU A 102 -20.49 8.31 18.63
C GLU A 102 -20.12 6.83 18.47
N ASP A 103 -20.63 6.16 17.42
CA ASP A 103 -20.30 4.78 17.11
C ASP A 103 -18.91 4.66 16.46
N VAL A 104 -18.44 5.68 15.73
CA VAL A 104 -17.07 5.71 15.16
C VAL A 104 -16.02 5.65 16.26
N LYS A 105 -16.18 6.46 17.32
CA LYS A 105 -15.26 6.43 18.47
C LYS A 105 -15.23 5.06 19.15
N LYS A 106 -16.38 4.40 19.29
CA LYS A 106 -16.45 3.05 19.87
C LYS A 106 -15.79 2.00 18.98
N ILE A 107 -15.81 2.19 17.65
CA ILE A 107 -15.07 1.33 16.71
C ILE A 107 -13.56 1.55 16.89
N ASP A 108 -13.12 2.81 16.99
CA ASP A 108 -11.72 3.15 17.25
C ASP A 108 -11.25 2.52 18.57
N ASP A 109 -12.05 2.62 19.64
CA ASP A 109 -11.76 1.98 20.94
C ASP A 109 -11.60 0.45 20.81
N CYS A 110 -12.39 -0.21 19.94
CA CYS A 110 -12.24 -1.65 19.66
C CYS A 110 -10.89 -1.95 18.99
N PHE A 111 -10.50 -1.15 17.98
CA PHE A 111 -9.25 -1.35 17.27
C PHE A 111 -8.03 -1.06 18.15
N LEU A 112 -8.12 -0.09 19.05
CA LEU A 112 -7.07 0.17 20.04
C LEU A 112 -6.82 -1.06 20.94
N HIS A 113 -7.89 -1.68 21.46
CA HIS A 113 -7.76 -2.91 22.26
C HIS A 113 -7.23 -4.10 21.46
N LEU A 114 -7.65 -4.26 20.20
CA LEU A 114 -7.12 -5.32 19.34
C LEU A 114 -5.63 -5.11 19.04
N ALA A 115 -5.19 -3.87 18.80
CA ALA A 115 -3.78 -3.56 18.62
C ALA A 115 -2.97 -3.89 19.89
N GLU A 116 -3.48 -3.53 21.08
CA GLU A 116 -2.87 -3.86 22.37
C GLU A 116 -2.72 -5.38 22.55
N GLU A 117 -3.76 -6.17 22.23
CA GLU A 117 -3.68 -7.64 22.30
C GLU A 117 -2.62 -8.24 21.37
N GLU A 118 -2.43 -7.69 20.17
CA GLU A 118 -1.41 -8.17 19.24
C GLU A 118 0.00 -7.76 19.65
N PHE A 119 0.18 -6.54 20.20
CA PHE A 119 1.45 -6.17 20.82
C PHE A 119 1.80 -7.09 21.99
N ASP A 120 0.80 -7.49 22.79
CA ASP A 120 0.97 -8.45 23.88
C ASP A 120 1.39 -9.84 23.41
N ARG A 121 1.01 -10.21 22.17
CA ARG A 121 1.42 -11.45 21.51
C ARG A 121 2.75 -11.32 20.76
N GLY A 122 3.30 -10.11 20.64
CA GLY A 122 4.53 -9.83 19.89
C GLY A 122 4.33 -9.61 18.38
N ASP A 123 3.09 -9.47 17.90
CA ASP A 123 2.78 -9.30 16.48
C ASP A 123 2.63 -7.82 16.12
N MET A 124 3.76 -7.12 16.00
CA MET A 124 3.82 -5.69 15.63
C MET A 124 3.17 -5.43 14.26
N THR A 125 3.34 -6.39 13.35
CA THR A 125 2.53 -6.69 12.17
C THR A 125 1.09 -6.24 12.22
N LYS A 126 0.37 -7.12 12.88
CA LYS A 126 -1.07 -7.13 12.96
C LYS A 126 -1.57 -6.01 13.87
N ALA A 127 -0.79 -5.63 14.87
CA ALA A 127 -1.09 -4.46 15.70
C ALA A 127 -1.17 -3.18 14.86
N GLU A 128 -0.21 -2.95 13.95
CA GLU A 128 -0.23 -1.77 13.08
C GLU A 128 -1.42 -1.79 12.10
N LEU A 129 -1.82 -2.97 11.63
CA LEU A 129 -3.01 -3.10 10.77
C LEU A 129 -4.28 -2.61 11.49
N TYR A 130 -4.41 -2.85 12.79
CA TYR A 130 -5.52 -2.31 13.58
C TYR A 130 -5.38 -0.80 13.83
N LEU A 131 -4.16 -0.30 14.10
CA LEU A 131 -3.91 1.14 14.23
C LEU A 131 -4.23 1.92 12.95
N GLY A 132 -3.93 1.35 11.78
CA GLY A 132 -4.26 1.95 10.49
C GLY A 132 -5.75 1.98 10.16
N CYS A 133 -6.60 1.27 10.93
CA CYS A 133 -8.07 1.31 10.77
C CYS A 133 -8.74 2.45 11.56
N LEU A 134 -7.98 3.19 12.37
CA LEU A 134 -8.52 4.26 13.20
C LEU A 134 -9.00 5.44 12.36
N SER A 135 -10.09 6.05 12.79
CA SER A 135 -10.63 7.24 12.12
C SER A 135 -9.72 8.47 12.31
N SER A 136 -9.83 9.45 11.40
CA SER A 136 -9.10 10.72 11.47
C SER A 136 -9.47 11.59 12.69
N ASP A 137 -10.56 11.26 13.40
CA ASP A 137 -11.00 11.95 14.61
C ASP A 137 -10.26 11.41 15.86
N THR A 138 -9.44 10.37 15.72
CA THR A 138 -8.66 9.77 16.82
C THR A 138 -7.46 10.65 17.19
N ASP A 139 -7.15 10.74 18.49
CA ASP A 139 -6.00 11.49 18.99
C ASP A 139 -4.68 10.84 18.56
N GLU A 140 -4.03 11.44 17.56
CA GLU A 140 -2.76 11.00 16.99
C GLU A 140 -1.67 10.81 18.05
N ALA A 141 -1.61 11.70 19.06
CA ALA A 141 -0.62 11.59 20.13
C ALA A 141 -0.86 10.36 21.03
N ALA A 142 -2.12 9.95 21.19
CA ALA A 142 -2.47 8.74 21.91
C ALA A 142 -2.11 7.49 21.11
N VAL A 143 -2.33 7.51 19.79
CA VAL A 143 -1.95 6.42 18.88
C VAL A 143 -0.43 6.22 18.89
N ASP A 144 0.34 7.30 18.81
CA ASP A 144 1.80 7.25 18.85
C ASP A 144 2.32 6.70 20.17
N SER A 145 1.72 7.14 21.28
CA SER A 145 2.08 6.64 22.60
C SER A 145 1.82 5.13 22.73
N MET A 146 0.71 4.65 22.15
CA MET A 146 0.41 3.22 22.13
C MET A 146 1.37 2.44 21.24
N ARG A 147 1.70 2.97 20.04
CA ARG A 147 2.66 2.35 19.13
C ARG A 147 4.04 2.22 19.77
N ILE A 148 4.54 3.29 20.38
CA ILE A 148 5.84 3.29 21.09
C ILE A 148 5.82 2.27 22.24
N ALA A 149 4.78 2.27 23.08
CA ALA A 149 4.68 1.35 24.20
C ALA A 149 4.59 -0.13 23.76
N GLY A 150 3.78 -0.42 22.74
CA GLY A 150 3.59 -1.76 22.20
C GLY A 150 4.86 -2.32 21.56
N VAL A 151 5.54 -1.52 20.73
CA VAL A 151 6.83 -1.88 20.12
C VAL A 151 7.90 -2.10 21.20
N THR A 152 7.98 -1.21 22.20
CA THR A 152 8.91 -1.36 23.32
C THR A 152 8.72 -2.72 24.00
N LYS A 153 7.47 -3.08 24.33
CA LYS A 153 7.13 -4.35 24.98
C LYS A 153 7.50 -5.56 24.11
N CYS A 154 7.29 -5.47 22.80
CA CYS A 154 7.69 -6.54 21.87
C CYS A 154 9.21 -6.75 21.87
N LEU A 155 9.98 -5.65 21.81
CA LEU A 155 11.44 -5.71 21.80
C LEU A 155 12.02 -6.17 23.15
N GLU A 156 11.37 -5.88 24.28
CA GLU A 156 11.77 -6.44 25.58
C GLU A 156 11.71 -7.99 25.61
N ASN A 157 10.78 -8.58 24.86
CA ASN A 157 10.59 -10.02 24.78
C ASN A 157 11.43 -10.70 23.68
N ALA A 158 11.67 -10.02 22.56
CA ALA A 158 12.29 -10.60 21.36
C ALA A 158 13.15 -9.60 20.55
N ALA A 159 14.19 -9.03 21.16
CA ALA A 159 15.13 -8.13 20.50
C ALA A 159 16.19 -8.86 19.65
N ASP A 160 15.80 -9.31 18.46
CA ASP A 160 16.74 -9.67 17.38
C ASP A 160 16.82 -8.55 16.33
N LYS A 161 17.79 -8.68 15.43
CA LYS A 161 18.05 -7.67 14.38
C LYS A 161 16.81 -7.40 13.53
N GLU A 162 16.09 -8.43 13.10
CA GLU A 162 14.96 -8.32 12.18
C GLU A 162 13.78 -7.61 12.86
N ASN A 163 13.48 -7.98 14.10
CA ASN A 163 12.43 -7.34 14.90
C ASN A 163 12.76 -5.86 15.20
N ILE A 164 14.03 -5.54 15.44
CA ILE A 164 14.48 -4.15 15.65
C ILE A 164 14.33 -3.32 14.38
N GLU A 165 14.73 -3.86 13.22
CA GLU A 165 14.59 -3.17 11.93
C GLU A 165 13.11 -2.96 11.57
N ARG A 166 12.25 -3.96 11.84
CA ARG A 166 10.80 -3.85 11.66
C ARG A 166 10.18 -2.80 12.59
N ALA A 167 10.55 -2.83 13.86
CA ALA A 167 10.14 -1.83 14.84
C ALA A 167 10.51 -0.41 14.40
N ALA A 168 11.72 -0.23 13.89
CA ALA A 168 12.18 1.06 13.37
C ALA A 168 11.38 1.51 12.15
N GLN A 169 10.93 0.60 11.27
CA GLN A 169 10.06 0.97 10.14
C GLN A 169 8.68 1.43 10.62
N LEU A 170 8.08 0.71 11.57
CA LEU A 170 6.75 1.04 12.10
C LEU A 170 6.76 2.39 12.84
N LEU A 171 7.81 2.67 13.61
CA LEU A 171 7.90 3.91 14.38
C LEU A 171 8.17 5.16 13.52
N LYS A 172 8.45 5.02 12.22
CA LYS A 172 8.45 6.15 11.28
C LYS A 172 7.05 6.70 10.99
N LEU A 173 6.00 5.98 11.38
CA LEU A 173 4.62 6.43 11.27
C LEU A 173 4.21 7.37 12.41
N CYS A 174 5.04 7.50 13.46
CA CYS A 174 4.80 8.46 14.53
C CYS A 174 5.12 9.89 14.09
N SER A 175 4.50 10.86 14.76
CA SER A 175 4.74 12.27 14.52
C SER A 175 6.21 12.66 14.79
N ASP A 176 6.71 13.61 14.01
CA ASP A 176 8.14 14.02 14.01
C ASP A 176 8.64 14.48 15.39
N ASP A 177 7.75 15.01 16.24
CA ASP A 177 8.07 15.48 17.59
C ASP A 177 8.37 14.33 18.59
N ARG A 178 8.08 13.07 18.23
CA ARG A 178 8.41 11.87 19.03
C ARG A 178 9.81 11.33 18.75
N GLY A 179 10.54 11.88 17.78
CA GLY A 179 11.86 11.36 17.34
C GLY A 179 12.88 11.21 18.48
N ALA A 180 12.98 12.19 19.39
CA ALA A 180 13.90 12.15 20.52
C ALA A 180 13.57 11.00 21.52
N GLU A 181 12.28 10.75 21.77
CA GLU A 181 11.82 9.66 22.63
C GLU A 181 12.14 8.30 22.01
N ILE A 182 11.84 8.15 20.72
CA ILE A 182 12.11 6.91 19.96
C ILE A 182 13.63 6.65 19.89
N ALA A 183 14.43 7.68 19.65
CA ALA A 183 15.88 7.58 19.67
C ALA A 183 16.41 7.13 21.05
N GLY A 184 15.86 7.68 22.13
CA GLY A 184 16.15 7.27 23.50
C GLY A 184 15.84 5.80 23.74
N MET A 185 14.63 5.35 23.36
CA MET A 185 14.20 3.95 23.48
C MET A 185 15.18 2.98 22.81
N PHE A 186 15.57 3.24 21.55
CA PHE A 186 16.51 2.39 20.83
C PHE A 186 17.94 2.45 21.40
N THR A 187 18.34 3.60 21.92
CA THR A 187 19.65 3.75 22.59
C THR A 187 19.72 2.86 23.84
N ASP A 188 18.69 2.93 24.68
CA ASP A 188 18.59 2.11 25.89
C ASP A 188 18.57 0.61 25.55
N LEU A 189 17.89 0.22 24.47
CA LEU A 189 17.87 -1.16 23.98
C LEU A 189 19.26 -1.60 23.51
N GLY A 190 19.95 -0.78 22.72
CA GLY A 190 21.30 -1.07 22.24
C GLY A 190 22.30 -1.26 23.39
N GLU A 191 22.25 -0.40 24.41
CA GLU A 191 23.05 -0.51 25.64
C GLU A 191 22.80 -1.85 26.34
N LYS A 192 21.53 -2.23 26.56
CA LYS A 192 21.15 -3.51 27.19
C LYS A 192 21.62 -4.73 26.40
N LEU A 193 21.58 -4.68 25.06
CA LEU A 193 22.05 -5.77 24.20
C LEU A 193 23.57 -5.93 24.27
N LEU A 194 24.30 -4.81 24.38
CA LEU A 194 25.76 -4.83 24.54
C LEU A 194 26.22 -5.38 25.90
N GLU A 195 25.44 -5.25 26.97
CA GLU A 195 25.74 -5.92 28.25
C GLU A 195 25.79 -7.46 28.10
N LYS A 196 25.07 -8.00 27.10
CA LYS A 196 25.06 -9.42 26.75
C LYS A 196 26.01 -9.77 25.60
N LEU A 197 26.72 -8.78 25.04
CA LEU A 197 27.55 -8.90 23.85
C LEU A 197 26.78 -9.33 22.58
N ASP A 198 25.49 -9.00 22.49
CA ASP A 198 24.65 -9.25 21.30
C ASP A 198 24.90 -8.17 20.23
N ILE A 199 26.05 -8.28 19.54
CA ILE A 199 26.61 -7.22 18.68
C ILE A 199 25.69 -6.83 17.51
N GLU A 200 25.08 -7.79 16.83
CA GLU A 200 24.25 -7.51 15.65
C GLU A 200 22.93 -6.82 16.00
N PRO A 201 22.12 -7.33 16.95
CA PRO A 201 20.95 -6.60 17.43
C PRO A 201 21.30 -5.21 18.01
N ALA A 202 22.39 -5.09 18.76
CA ALA A 202 22.82 -3.79 19.30
C ALA A 202 23.17 -2.79 18.20
N THR A 203 23.83 -3.26 17.13
CA THR A 203 24.13 -2.42 15.96
C THR A 203 22.84 -1.92 15.31
N ALA A 204 21.87 -2.81 15.09
CA ALA A 204 20.57 -2.44 14.52
C ALA A 204 19.83 -1.42 15.39
N ALA A 205 19.86 -1.61 16.72
CA ALA A 205 19.22 -0.68 17.66
C ALA A 205 19.87 0.71 17.59
N PHE A 206 21.20 0.80 17.57
CA PHE A 206 21.88 2.08 17.45
C PHE A 206 21.72 2.74 16.07
N THR A 207 21.64 1.96 14.99
CA THR A 207 21.29 2.48 13.66
C THR A 207 19.88 3.08 13.67
N ALA A 208 18.91 2.40 14.29
CA ALA A 208 17.56 2.93 14.46
C ALA A 208 17.59 4.22 15.30
N ALA A 209 18.26 4.23 16.46
CA ALA A 209 18.37 5.41 17.33
C ALA A 209 18.90 6.64 16.56
N ASN A 210 19.95 6.46 15.76
CA ASN A 210 20.53 7.52 14.95
C ASN A 210 19.57 8.07 13.89
N SER A 211 18.67 7.23 13.35
CA SER A 211 17.69 7.64 12.33
C SER A 211 16.55 8.50 12.86
N PHE A 212 16.24 8.41 14.17
CA PHE A 212 15.18 9.19 14.82
C PHE A 212 15.71 10.39 15.61
N CYS A 213 17.02 10.44 15.87
CA CYS A 213 17.63 11.48 16.68
C CYS A 213 17.61 12.84 15.97
N PRO A 214 17.07 13.89 16.62
CA PRO A 214 17.18 15.25 16.11
C PRO A 214 18.65 15.64 15.92
N GLU A 215 18.96 16.42 14.88
CA GLU A 215 20.33 16.78 14.52
C GLU A 215 21.10 17.45 15.67
N ALA A 216 20.40 18.28 16.45
CA ALA A 216 20.96 18.96 17.62
C ALA A 216 21.42 18.02 18.74
N GLU A 217 20.89 16.79 18.80
CA GLU A 217 21.17 15.80 19.85
C GLU A 217 22.12 14.68 19.38
N LEU A 218 22.45 14.63 18.08
CA LEU A 218 23.38 13.64 17.51
C LEU A 218 24.74 13.60 18.24
N PRO A 219 25.39 14.72 18.62
CA PRO A 219 26.67 14.65 19.33
C PRO A 219 26.57 13.97 20.70
N SER A 220 25.47 14.22 21.43
CA SER A 220 25.21 13.56 22.71
C SER A 220 24.92 12.07 22.55
N LEU A 221 24.13 11.72 21.53
CA LEU A 221 23.83 10.33 21.20
C LEU A 221 25.10 9.56 20.82
N GLN A 222 25.92 10.12 19.94
CA GLN A 222 27.17 9.49 19.49
C GLN A 222 28.15 9.27 20.64
N SER A 223 28.28 10.25 21.54
CA SER A 223 29.10 10.14 22.75
C SER A 223 28.64 8.96 23.63
N ARG A 224 27.32 8.84 23.81
CA ARG A 224 26.70 7.78 24.61
C ARG A 224 26.90 6.40 23.97
N MET A 225 26.67 6.27 22.67
CA MET A 225 26.92 5.04 21.89
C MET A 225 28.39 4.61 21.94
N ASN A 226 29.33 5.55 21.78
CA ASN A 226 30.77 5.27 21.85
C ASN A 226 31.18 4.77 23.24
N GLY A 227 30.58 5.33 24.30
CA GLY A 227 30.73 4.84 25.66
C GLY A 227 30.26 3.38 25.81
N ALA A 228 29.08 3.05 25.26
CA ALA A 228 28.52 1.70 25.31
C ALA A 228 29.40 0.68 24.56
N TRP A 229 29.84 1.00 23.35
CA TRP A 229 30.75 0.14 22.57
C TRP A 229 32.11 -0.05 23.24
N SER A 230 32.65 0.99 23.87
CA SER A 230 33.90 0.92 24.63
C SER A 230 33.77 0.02 25.86
N ALA A 231 32.64 0.12 26.58
CA ALA A 231 32.34 -0.74 27.71
C ALA A 231 32.19 -2.21 27.29
N ALA A 232 31.48 -2.47 26.18
CA ALA A 232 31.32 -3.80 25.62
C ALA A 232 32.65 -4.42 25.18
N ALA A 233 33.53 -3.62 24.56
CA ALA A 233 34.88 -4.05 24.21
C ALA A 233 35.69 -4.49 25.43
N ALA A 234 35.65 -3.71 26.51
CA ALA A 234 36.33 -4.04 27.76
C ALA A 234 35.74 -5.31 28.41
N LEU A 235 34.41 -5.47 28.36
CA LEU A 235 33.73 -6.67 28.85
C LEU A 235 34.14 -7.92 28.08
N ALA A 236 34.11 -7.87 26.74
CA ALA A 236 34.53 -8.98 25.89
C ALA A 236 36.01 -9.37 26.11
N GLU A 237 36.90 -8.37 26.26
CA GLU A 237 38.32 -8.60 26.56
C GLU A 237 38.50 -9.30 27.91
N ASN A 238 37.76 -8.87 28.95
CA ASN A 238 37.79 -9.52 30.27
C ASN A 238 37.25 -10.96 30.24
N ASN A 239 36.34 -11.25 29.32
CA ASN A 239 35.80 -12.59 29.09
C ASN A 239 36.73 -13.48 28.23
N GLY A 240 37.83 -12.93 27.71
CA GLY A 240 38.76 -13.62 26.80
C GLY A 240 38.27 -13.73 25.35
N ASP A 241 37.22 -13.01 24.99
CA ASP A 241 36.68 -12.94 23.62
C ASP A 241 37.30 -11.76 22.87
N HIS A 242 38.53 -11.97 22.40
CA HIS A 242 39.30 -10.94 21.70
C HIS A 242 38.69 -10.53 20.36
N GLU A 243 37.99 -11.43 19.67
CA GLU A 243 37.36 -11.17 18.38
C GLU A 243 36.17 -10.21 18.54
N THR A 244 35.29 -10.49 19.50
CA THR A 244 34.18 -9.59 19.85
C THR A 244 34.70 -8.27 20.41
N ALA A 245 35.76 -8.28 21.22
CA ALA A 245 36.37 -7.06 21.73
C ALA A 245 36.92 -6.16 20.61
N GLU A 246 37.56 -6.74 19.59
CA GLU A 246 38.02 -6.00 18.41
C GLU A 246 36.84 -5.50 17.57
N ARG A 247 35.80 -6.31 17.40
CA ARG A 247 34.57 -5.91 16.70
C ARG A 247 33.94 -4.69 17.39
N CYS A 248 33.76 -4.71 18.72
CA CYS A 248 33.27 -3.57 19.49
C CYS A 248 34.17 -2.33 19.38
N ARG A 249 35.51 -2.50 19.43
CA ARG A 249 36.46 -1.39 19.25
C ARG A 249 36.37 -0.74 17.88
N ARG A 250 36.04 -1.49 16.82
CA ARG A 250 35.78 -0.95 15.48
C ARG A 250 34.46 -0.20 15.38
N MET A 251 33.49 -0.53 16.26
CA MET A 251 32.19 0.14 16.33
C MET A 251 32.23 1.44 17.13
N VAL A 252 33.19 1.60 18.04
CA VAL A 252 33.56 2.92 18.56
C VAL A 252 34.08 3.72 17.37
N THR A 253 33.25 4.61 16.82
CA THR A 253 33.75 5.58 15.84
C THR A 253 34.93 6.26 16.48
N ALA A 254 36.07 6.22 15.80
CA ALA A 254 37.31 6.83 16.26
C ALA A 254 36.95 8.17 16.90
N ALA A 255 37.26 8.32 18.19
CA ALA A 255 37.33 9.64 18.78
C ALA A 255 38.08 10.51 17.77
N GLU A 256 37.41 11.55 17.28
CA GLU A 256 38.00 12.50 16.37
C GLU A 256 39.37 12.90 16.95
N GLU A 257 40.46 12.38 16.37
CA GLU A 257 41.49 13.33 16.00
C GLU A 257 40.74 14.30 15.09
N PRO A 258 40.79 15.62 15.37
CA PRO A 258 40.06 16.58 14.58
C PRO A 258 40.47 16.32 13.14
N VAL A 259 39.54 15.80 12.34
CA VAL A 259 39.67 15.83 10.89
C VAL A 259 39.79 17.31 10.65
N GLU A 260 40.99 17.77 10.24
CA GLU A 260 41.12 19.09 9.64
C GLU A 260 39.94 19.18 8.68
N LYS A 261 39.02 20.12 8.93
CA LYS A 261 37.92 20.39 8.01
C LYS A 261 38.58 20.52 6.65
N ASP A 262 38.41 19.51 5.81
CA ASP A 262 38.81 19.63 4.43
C ASP A 262 37.81 20.63 3.86
N GLU A 263 38.21 21.90 3.83
CA GLU A 263 37.38 23.00 3.33
C GLU A 263 36.89 22.68 1.91
N GLU A 264 37.59 21.81 1.17
CA GLU A 264 37.15 21.33 -0.15
C GLU A 264 35.98 20.34 -0.05
N ASP A 265 35.99 19.37 0.87
CA ASP A 265 34.88 18.43 1.05
C ASP A 265 33.64 19.10 1.67
N GLU A 266 33.84 20.12 2.52
CA GLU A 266 32.76 21.01 2.99
C GLU A 266 32.16 21.81 1.83
N ALA A 267 33.00 22.40 0.97
CA ALA A 267 32.53 23.14 -0.19
C ALA A 267 31.81 22.22 -1.19
N ARG A 268 32.31 20.99 -1.40
CA ARG A 268 31.64 19.96 -2.22
C ARG A 268 30.30 19.56 -1.61
N TYR A 269 30.21 19.41 -0.29
CA TYR A 269 28.93 19.13 0.38
C TYR A 269 27.93 20.26 0.19
N GLU A 270 28.30 21.51 0.48
CA GLU A 270 27.41 22.67 0.31
C GLU A 270 26.99 22.84 -1.15
N GLN A 271 27.90 22.57 -2.09
CA GLN A 271 27.57 22.55 -3.51
C GLN A 271 26.58 21.42 -3.84
N ALA A 272 26.80 20.21 -3.34
CA ALA A 272 25.89 19.09 -3.54
C ALA A 272 24.52 19.28 -2.87
N ALA A 273 24.47 19.89 -1.69
CA ALA A 273 23.23 20.24 -1.00
C ALA A 273 22.47 21.33 -1.76
N ALA A 274 23.16 22.37 -2.26
CA ALA A 274 22.53 23.38 -3.11
C ALA A 274 22.02 22.78 -4.43
N LEU A 275 22.74 21.82 -5.02
CA LEU A 275 22.26 21.07 -6.19
C LEU A 275 21.06 20.20 -5.84
N PHE A 276 21.07 19.51 -4.70
CA PHE A 276 19.96 18.74 -4.19
C PHE A 276 18.69 19.60 -3.99
N ASP A 277 18.84 20.75 -3.32
CA ASP A 277 17.75 21.71 -3.05
C ASP A 277 17.23 22.38 -4.33
N SER A 278 18.10 22.56 -5.34
CA SER A 278 17.69 23.04 -6.66
C SER A 278 17.18 21.93 -7.59
N GLY A 279 17.23 20.67 -7.14
CA GLY A 279 16.70 19.48 -7.81
C GLY A 279 17.70 18.76 -8.74
N ASP A 280 18.90 19.28 -8.95
CA ASP A 280 19.97 18.61 -9.72
C ASP A 280 20.59 17.45 -8.93
N LEU A 281 19.84 16.37 -8.79
CA LEU A 281 20.25 15.20 -8.01
C LEU A 281 21.44 14.47 -8.62
N VAL A 282 21.60 14.50 -9.95
CA VAL A 282 22.73 13.86 -10.64
C VAL A 282 24.00 14.67 -10.40
N GLY A 283 23.95 15.99 -10.57
CA GLY A 283 25.08 16.86 -10.22
C GLY A 283 25.41 16.77 -8.73
N ALA A 284 24.40 16.69 -7.86
CA ALA A 284 24.62 16.45 -6.44
C ALA A 284 25.33 15.10 -6.21
N LEU A 285 24.87 14.02 -6.82
CA LEU A 285 25.46 12.68 -6.66
C LEU A 285 26.89 12.60 -7.22
N GLU A 286 27.18 13.23 -8.36
CA GLU A 286 28.52 13.32 -8.94
C GLU A 286 29.48 13.99 -7.96
N ILE A 287 29.10 15.13 -7.39
CA ILE A 287 29.92 15.84 -6.41
C ILE A 287 30.09 14.98 -5.14
N LEU A 288 29.02 14.40 -4.63
CA LEU A 288 29.09 13.51 -3.46
C LEU A 288 29.95 12.27 -3.72
N ASN A 289 30.05 11.77 -4.95
CA ASN A 289 30.91 10.65 -5.34
C ASN A 289 32.40 11.03 -5.40
N THR A 290 32.71 12.33 -5.50
CA THR A 290 34.10 12.81 -5.38
C THR A 290 34.55 13.02 -3.94
N VAL A 291 33.62 13.05 -2.98
CA VAL A 291 33.93 13.18 -1.56
C VAL A 291 34.44 11.84 -1.03
N THR A 292 35.65 11.85 -0.47
CA THR A 292 36.32 10.63 0.02
C THR A 292 36.13 10.41 1.51
N GLY A 293 35.77 11.47 2.26
CA GLY A 293 35.44 11.37 3.68
C GLY A 293 34.06 10.74 3.93
N ASN A 294 33.98 9.92 4.97
CA ASN A 294 32.73 9.28 5.39
C ASN A 294 31.95 10.22 6.32
N TYR A 295 31.22 11.18 5.73
CA TYR A 295 30.44 12.16 6.48
C TYR A 295 28.96 11.72 6.59
N PRO A 296 28.38 11.58 7.80
CA PRO A 296 26.99 11.15 7.98
C PRO A 296 25.97 11.98 7.18
N ARG A 297 26.14 13.31 7.13
CA ARG A 297 25.32 14.23 6.31
C ARG A 297 25.38 13.94 4.81
N ILE A 298 26.53 13.51 4.29
CA ILE A 298 26.69 13.09 2.89
C ILE A 298 25.93 11.78 2.64
N SER A 299 26.01 10.84 3.59
CA SER A 299 25.27 9.58 3.49
C SER A 299 23.75 9.79 3.51
N ALA A 300 23.25 10.78 4.26
CA ALA A 300 21.84 11.14 4.31
C ALA A 300 21.35 11.75 2.98
N ILE A 301 22.04 12.76 2.45
CA ILE A 301 21.70 13.36 1.14
C ILE A 301 21.82 12.31 0.03
N ARG A 302 22.86 11.48 0.04
CA ARG A 302 23.02 10.37 -0.90
C ARG A 302 21.86 9.39 -0.82
N SER A 303 21.44 9.01 0.38
CA SER A 303 20.30 8.09 0.57
C SER A 303 18.98 8.70 0.09
N ALA A 304 18.78 10.01 0.31
CA ALA A 304 17.61 10.73 -0.18
C ALA A 304 17.60 10.83 -1.72
N ILE A 305 18.76 11.13 -2.33
CA ILE A 305 18.95 11.09 -3.79
C ILE A 305 18.64 9.68 -4.32
N GLU A 306 19.23 8.64 -3.73
CA GLU A 306 19.01 7.26 -4.15
C GLU A 306 17.55 6.82 -4.03
N ALA A 307 16.85 7.21 -2.96
CA ALA A 307 15.43 6.94 -2.80
C ALA A 307 14.61 7.60 -3.91
N LYS A 308 14.94 8.86 -4.24
CA LYS A 308 14.25 9.64 -5.28
C LYS A 308 14.58 9.14 -6.70
N LEU A 309 15.78 8.59 -6.92
CA LEU A 309 16.15 7.90 -8.16
C LEU A 309 15.45 6.54 -8.30
N ARG A 310 15.25 5.80 -7.21
CA ARG A 310 14.52 4.52 -7.22
C ARG A 310 13.02 4.68 -7.47
N SER A 311 12.46 5.85 -7.16
CA SER A 311 11.05 6.18 -7.45
C SER A 311 10.82 6.69 -8.87
N MET A 312 11.81 6.61 -9.77
CA MET A 312 11.68 7.11 -11.14
C MET A 312 10.82 6.18 -12.01
N PRO A 313 9.63 6.62 -12.46
CA PRO A 313 8.87 5.91 -13.46
C PRO A 313 9.56 6.06 -14.82
N ALA A 314 10.07 4.95 -15.33
CA ALA A 314 10.14 4.72 -16.75
C ALA A 314 8.80 4.13 -17.16
N ALA A 315 8.18 4.64 -18.22
CA ALA A 315 6.89 4.15 -18.67
C ALA A 315 6.89 3.96 -20.19
N GLY A 316 6.77 2.71 -20.63
CA GLY A 316 6.90 2.30 -22.02
C GLY A 316 5.57 1.96 -22.68
N GLY A 317 5.22 2.67 -23.75
CA GLY A 317 4.11 2.36 -24.65
C GLY A 317 4.58 1.65 -25.93
N ALA A 318 3.67 1.42 -26.88
CA ALA A 318 4.02 0.74 -28.13
C ALA A 318 4.87 1.59 -29.09
N LEU A 319 4.62 2.90 -29.14
CA LEU A 319 5.21 3.84 -30.12
C LEU A 319 6.12 4.90 -29.48
N GLY A 320 6.31 4.83 -28.17
CA GLY A 320 7.09 5.78 -27.41
C GLY A 320 7.11 5.46 -25.93
N TYR A 321 7.95 6.18 -25.20
CA TYR A 321 8.07 6.12 -23.75
C TYR A 321 8.20 7.53 -23.19
N ALA A 322 8.04 7.64 -21.87
CA ALA A 322 8.29 8.88 -21.16
C ALA A 322 9.29 8.65 -20.03
N LEU A 323 10.16 9.64 -19.85
CA LEU A 323 11.18 9.66 -18.79
C LEU A 323 10.82 10.76 -17.80
N LEU A 324 10.62 10.39 -16.53
CA LEU A 324 10.53 11.34 -15.44
C LEU A 324 11.92 11.52 -14.83
N ASP A 325 12.47 12.73 -14.98
CA ASP A 325 13.72 13.11 -14.32
C ASP A 325 13.49 13.43 -12.83
N PRO A 326 14.55 13.52 -12.01
CA PRO A 326 14.39 13.74 -10.58
C PRO A 326 13.93 15.17 -10.21
N ASN A 327 13.95 16.10 -11.16
CA ASN A 327 13.42 17.45 -11.03
C ASN A 327 11.91 17.52 -11.31
N GLY A 328 11.29 16.39 -11.62
CA GLY A 328 9.89 16.32 -11.99
C GLY A 328 9.63 16.72 -13.45
N ASN A 329 10.66 16.76 -14.30
CA ASN A 329 10.47 16.99 -15.73
C ASN A 329 10.21 15.68 -16.45
N VAL A 330 9.15 15.66 -17.26
CA VAL A 330 8.84 14.54 -18.13
C VAL A 330 9.32 14.86 -19.54
N GLN A 331 10.09 13.97 -20.15
CA GLN A 331 10.40 14.00 -21.58
C GLN A 331 9.66 12.88 -22.30
N PHE A 332 8.95 13.24 -23.38
CA PHE A 332 8.24 12.28 -24.22
C PHE A 332 9.09 11.93 -25.44
N ILE A 333 9.35 10.64 -25.66
CA ILE A 333 10.20 10.14 -26.74
C ILE A 333 9.39 9.17 -27.60
N GLY A 334 9.59 9.22 -28.92
CA GLY A 334 8.79 8.46 -29.89
C GLY A 334 7.68 9.30 -30.52
N SER A 335 6.67 8.63 -31.09
CA SER A 335 5.57 9.26 -31.84
C SER A 335 4.23 9.12 -31.13
N GLY A 336 3.21 9.87 -31.61
CA GLY A 336 1.84 9.75 -31.12
C GLY A 336 1.46 10.61 -29.91
N TRP A 337 2.38 11.41 -29.37
CA TRP A 337 2.16 12.30 -28.21
C TRP A 337 1.30 13.55 -28.49
N ASN A 338 0.66 13.65 -29.66
CA ASN A 338 -0.18 14.80 -30.07
C ASN A 338 0.47 16.18 -29.88
N GLY A 339 1.78 16.27 -30.13
CA GLY A 339 2.55 17.52 -30.02
C GLY A 339 3.04 17.84 -28.61
N GLN A 340 2.73 17.02 -27.60
CA GLN A 340 3.33 17.15 -26.27
C GLN A 340 4.83 16.82 -26.36
N GLN A 341 5.68 17.64 -25.73
CA GLN A 341 7.13 17.46 -25.74
C GLN A 341 7.71 17.33 -24.33
N SER A 342 7.12 17.99 -23.34
CA SER A 342 7.52 17.83 -21.93
C SER A 342 6.44 18.23 -20.94
N TRP A 343 6.56 17.74 -19.70
CA TRP A 343 5.89 18.27 -18.51
C TRP A 343 6.93 18.66 -17.46
N SER A 344 6.52 19.42 -16.44
CA SER A 344 7.37 19.81 -15.30
C SER A 344 6.56 19.75 -14.00
N GLY A 345 7.23 19.54 -12.87
CA GLY A 345 6.56 19.45 -11.57
C GLY A 345 5.72 18.17 -11.41
N VAL A 346 6.10 17.10 -12.09
CA VAL A 346 5.45 15.78 -12.04
C VAL A 346 6.15 14.90 -11.00
N ARG A 347 5.39 14.22 -10.14
CA ARG A 347 5.93 13.28 -9.14
C ARG A 347 5.63 11.81 -9.44
N LEU A 348 4.61 11.54 -10.25
CA LEU A 348 4.21 10.20 -10.68
C LEU A 348 3.85 10.22 -12.16
N LEU A 349 4.13 9.13 -12.87
CA LEU A 349 3.90 9.03 -14.31
C LEU A 349 3.62 7.58 -14.67
N ASP A 350 2.68 7.37 -15.58
CA ASP A 350 2.54 6.12 -16.30
C ASP A 350 2.16 6.37 -17.78
N VAL A 351 2.52 5.42 -18.65
CA VAL A 351 2.35 5.48 -20.10
C VAL A 351 1.58 4.25 -20.55
N GLY A 352 0.53 4.48 -21.32
CA GLY A 352 -0.28 3.40 -21.84
C GLY A 352 0.39 2.65 -22.98
N LEU A 353 -0.18 1.50 -23.34
CA LEU A 353 0.28 0.74 -24.52
C LEU A 353 0.07 1.52 -25.83
N ALA A 354 -0.91 2.41 -25.88
CA ALA A 354 -1.04 3.41 -26.93
C ALA A 354 -0.30 4.69 -26.50
N PRO A 355 0.09 5.60 -27.42
CA PRO A 355 0.92 6.75 -27.10
C PRO A 355 0.16 7.83 -26.31
N PHE A 356 -0.12 7.55 -25.05
CA PHE A 356 -0.69 8.47 -24.08
C PHE A 356 -0.06 8.24 -22.71
N ALA A 357 -0.05 9.31 -21.91
CA ALA A 357 0.50 9.29 -20.57
C ALA A 357 -0.42 9.99 -19.61
N VAL A 358 -0.36 9.57 -18.35
CA VAL A 358 -1.01 10.22 -17.23
C VAL A 358 0.03 10.42 -16.14
N GLY A 359 0.08 11.63 -15.59
CA GLY A 359 0.99 11.96 -14.50
C GLY A 359 0.26 12.68 -13.38
N VAL A 360 0.87 12.68 -12.19
CA VAL A 360 0.39 13.44 -11.04
C VAL A 360 1.44 14.50 -10.72
N ALA A 361 1.03 15.75 -10.68
CA ALA A 361 1.87 16.87 -10.31
C ALA A 361 2.10 16.94 -8.79
N GLU A 362 3.11 17.68 -8.38
CA GLU A 362 3.44 17.93 -6.96
C GLU A 362 2.30 18.60 -6.19
N ASP A 363 1.48 19.41 -6.88
CA ASP A 363 0.29 20.05 -6.29
C ASP A 363 -0.95 19.14 -6.26
N GLY A 364 -0.82 17.88 -6.69
CA GLY A 364 -1.90 16.90 -6.76
C GLY A 364 -2.71 16.92 -8.06
N THR A 365 -2.43 17.84 -8.99
CA THR A 365 -3.12 17.90 -10.29
C THR A 365 -2.80 16.66 -11.14
N VAL A 366 -3.82 16.04 -11.72
CA VAL A 366 -3.63 14.93 -12.68
C VAL A 366 -3.52 15.49 -14.10
N LEU A 367 -2.38 15.21 -14.75
CA LEU A 367 -2.07 15.59 -16.12
C LEU A 367 -2.29 14.41 -17.06
N ALA A 368 -2.79 14.65 -18.27
CA ALA A 368 -2.94 13.62 -19.29
C ALA A 368 -2.62 14.20 -20.68
N ALA A 369 -1.88 13.44 -21.51
CA ALA A 369 -1.52 13.85 -22.88
C ALA A 369 -1.38 12.63 -23.79
N GLY A 370 -1.35 12.89 -25.11
CA GLY A 370 -1.26 11.87 -26.16
C GLY A 370 -2.62 11.49 -26.72
N ASP A 371 -2.79 10.23 -27.11
CA ASP A 371 -4.02 9.70 -27.72
C ASP A 371 -5.23 9.76 -26.78
N GLY A 372 -6.21 10.60 -27.14
CA GLY A 372 -7.45 10.83 -26.40
C GLY A 372 -8.62 9.93 -26.77
N GLU A 373 -8.47 8.98 -27.70
CA GLU A 373 -9.59 8.13 -28.10
C GLU A 373 -10.13 7.30 -26.92
N PHE A 374 -11.41 6.93 -26.99
CA PHE A 374 -12.15 6.20 -25.95
C PHE A 374 -12.31 6.93 -24.61
N GLY A 375 -11.90 8.20 -24.47
CA GLY A 375 -12.04 8.97 -23.22
C GLY A 375 -10.98 8.61 -22.17
N ARG A 376 -9.85 8.03 -22.59
CA ARG A 376 -8.77 7.60 -21.66
C ARG A 376 -8.00 8.76 -21.01
N LEU A 377 -8.23 9.99 -21.46
CA LEU A 377 -7.65 11.21 -20.90
C LEU A 377 -8.66 11.99 -20.04
N ASP A 378 -9.85 11.44 -19.78
CA ASP A 378 -10.90 12.09 -19.00
C ASP A 378 -10.59 12.00 -17.49
N VAL A 379 -9.47 12.61 -17.10
CA VAL A 379 -8.94 12.65 -15.73
C VAL A 379 -9.27 13.98 -15.02
N GLU A 380 -9.96 14.88 -15.71
CA GLU A 380 -10.38 16.16 -15.15
C GLU A 380 -11.24 15.95 -13.90
N GLY A 381 -10.86 16.59 -12.79
CA GLY A 381 -11.56 16.48 -11.51
C GLY A 381 -11.19 15.27 -10.66
N TRP A 382 -10.19 14.47 -11.08
CA TRP A 382 -9.57 13.49 -10.18
C TRP A 382 -8.80 14.22 -9.08
N THR A 383 -9.03 13.82 -7.83
CA THR A 383 -8.37 14.38 -6.63
C THR A 383 -7.78 13.26 -5.80
N ASP A 384 -6.84 13.62 -4.92
CA ASP A 384 -6.26 12.73 -3.92
C ASP A 384 -5.57 11.50 -4.51
N ILE A 385 -5.11 11.60 -5.76
CA ILE A 385 -4.49 10.50 -6.50
C ILE A 385 -3.06 10.25 -6.00
N VAL A 386 -2.78 8.99 -5.66
CA VAL A 386 -1.47 8.52 -5.15
C VAL A 386 -0.80 7.49 -6.06
N ALA A 387 -1.54 6.91 -7.02
CA ALA A 387 -0.97 6.11 -8.09
C ALA A 387 -1.85 6.18 -9.35
N VAL A 388 -1.23 6.00 -10.52
CA VAL A 388 -1.91 5.96 -11.80
C VAL A 388 -1.44 4.74 -12.60
N ALA A 389 -2.32 4.18 -13.40
CA ALA A 389 -2.01 3.09 -14.31
C ALA A 389 -2.73 3.25 -15.66
N CYS A 390 -1.99 3.10 -16.75
CA CYS A 390 -2.43 3.35 -18.11
C CYS A 390 -2.49 2.03 -18.90
N GLY A 391 -3.69 1.61 -19.28
CA GLY A 391 -3.87 0.44 -20.13
C GLY A 391 -3.72 0.76 -21.62
N ALA A 392 -4.28 -0.07 -22.51
CA ALA A 392 -4.30 0.27 -23.93
C ALA A 392 -5.35 1.32 -24.30
N ARG A 393 -6.48 1.37 -23.58
CA ARG A 393 -7.64 2.21 -23.91
C ARG A 393 -8.35 2.79 -22.67
N HIS A 394 -7.75 2.68 -21.50
CA HIS A 394 -8.32 3.12 -20.24
C HIS A 394 -7.21 3.56 -19.29
N THR A 395 -7.59 4.33 -18.28
CA THR A 395 -6.72 4.85 -17.23
C THR A 395 -7.35 4.54 -15.89
N VAL A 396 -6.54 4.17 -14.92
CA VAL A 396 -6.92 3.91 -13.53
C VAL A 396 -6.14 4.86 -12.62
N GLY A 397 -6.79 5.38 -11.59
CA GLY A 397 -6.18 6.18 -10.53
C GLY A 397 -6.55 5.63 -9.16
N LEU A 398 -5.56 5.43 -8.31
CA LEU A 398 -5.74 5.07 -6.90
C LEU A 398 -5.77 6.34 -6.06
N ARG A 399 -6.76 6.46 -5.19
CA ARG A 399 -6.85 7.54 -4.21
C ARG A 399 -6.17 7.18 -2.89
N SER A 400 -5.75 8.18 -2.14
CA SER A 400 -5.13 8.03 -0.81
C SER A 400 -6.02 7.33 0.21
N ASP A 401 -7.35 7.38 0.04
CA ASP A 401 -8.34 6.67 0.87
C ASP A 401 -8.53 5.18 0.49
N GLY A 402 -7.74 4.69 -0.48
CA GLY A 402 -7.82 3.31 -0.96
C GLY A 402 -8.99 3.03 -1.91
N THR A 403 -9.69 4.05 -2.40
CA THR A 403 -10.71 3.92 -3.47
C THR A 403 -10.10 4.14 -4.85
N VAL A 404 -10.78 3.66 -5.89
CA VAL A 404 -10.28 3.69 -7.28
C VAL A 404 -11.19 4.49 -8.20
N VAL A 405 -10.59 5.27 -9.09
CA VAL A 405 -11.25 5.92 -10.24
C VAL A 405 -10.66 5.41 -11.54
N ALA A 406 -11.45 5.43 -12.62
CA ALA A 406 -11.02 4.98 -13.92
C ALA A 406 -11.88 5.61 -15.02
N CYS A 407 -11.25 5.91 -16.14
CA CYS A 407 -11.88 6.46 -17.34
C CYS A 407 -11.39 5.71 -18.59
N GLY A 408 -12.10 5.88 -19.71
CA GLY A 408 -11.76 5.24 -20.98
C GLY A 408 -12.75 4.16 -21.44
N SER A 409 -12.23 3.15 -22.13
CA SER A 409 -13.01 2.01 -22.64
C SER A 409 -13.40 1.04 -21.54
N ASN A 410 -14.64 0.55 -21.61
CA ASN A 410 -15.18 -0.51 -20.75
C ASN A 410 -15.66 -1.74 -21.55
N GLU A 411 -15.16 -1.92 -22.78
CA GLU A 411 -15.60 -3.00 -23.69
C GLU A 411 -15.36 -4.41 -23.12
N HIS A 412 -14.42 -4.54 -22.18
CA HIS A 412 -14.02 -5.78 -21.52
C HIS A 412 -14.17 -5.67 -19.99
N SER A 413 -15.06 -4.81 -19.48
CA SER A 413 -15.31 -4.61 -18.04
C SER A 413 -14.16 -4.01 -17.22
N GLN A 414 -13.16 -3.40 -17.87
CA GLN A 414 -11.99 -2.82 -17.20
C GLN A 414 -12.34 -1.74 -16.17
N LEU A 415 -13.36 -0.92 -16.44
CA LEU A 415 -13.78 0.15 -15.53
C LEU A 415 -14.60 -0.35 -14.32
N GLY A 416 -14.85 -1.66 -14.22
CA GLY A 416 -15.50 -2.25 -13.05
C GLY A 416 -14.69 -2.08 -11.76
N ILE A 417 -13.39 -1.78 -11.88
CA ILE A 417 -12.46 -1.51 -10.78
C ILE A 417 -12.90 -0.31 -9.91
N ASN A 418 -13.69 0.63 -10.46
CA ASN A 418 -14.15 1.84 -9.76
C ASN A 418 -15.04 1.58 -8.54
N ALA A 419 -15.56 0.37 -8.39
CA ALA A 419 -16.39 0.00 -7.25
C ALA A 419 -15.58 -0.47 -6.03
N LEU A 420 -14.24 -0.57 -6.14
CA LEU A 420 -13.38 -1.07 -5.08
C LEU A 420 -12.99 0.01 -4.07
N SER A 421 -12.83 -0.45 -2.83
CA SER A 421 -12.18 0.25 -1.72
C SER A 421 -11.19 -0.71 -1.03
N GLY A 422 -10.28 -0.18 -0.21
CA GLY A 422 -9.24 -0.99 0.44
C GLY A 422 -8.17 -1.49 -0.54
N VAL A 423 -7.88 -0.70 -1.57
CA VAL A 423 -6.86 -0.97 -2.59
C VAL A 423 -5.54 -0.30 -2.18
N SER A 424 -4.42 -1.03 -2.29
CA SER A 424 -3.07 -0.57 -1.98
C SER A 424 -2.22 -0.29 -3.22
N ALA A 425 -2.52 -0.95 -4.35
CA ALA A 425 -1.84 -0.71 -5.63
C ALA A 425 -2.77 -0.99 -6.81
N VAL A 426 -2.51 -0.32 -7.94
CA VAL A 426 -3.24 -0.50 -9.20
C VAL A 426 -2.29 -0.73 -10.36
N ALA A 427 -2.72 -1.53 -11.34
CA ALA A 427 -2.06 -1.64 -12.63
C ALA A 427 -3.10 -1.79 -13.76
N ALA A 428 -2.66 -1.54 -14.99
CA ALA A 428 -3.49 -1.65 -16.17
C ALA A 428 -2.73 -2.37 -17.27
N GLY A 429 -3.37 -3.34 -17.91
CA GLY A 429 -2.88 -4.00 -19.11
C GLY A 429 -3.70 -3.60 -20.33
N ARG A 430 -3.60 -4.35 -21.42
CA ARG A 430 -4.33 -4.02 -22.66
C ARG A 430 -5.85 -3.97 -22.48
N LYS A 431 -6.40 -4.99 -21.79
CA LYS A 431 -7.85 -5.20 -21.62
C LYS A 431 -8.23 -5.54 -20.18
N ALA A 432 -7.35 -5.25 -19.24
CA ALA A 432 -7.52 -5.60 -17.85
C ALA A 432 -7.07 -4.46 -16.95
N SER A 433 -7.78 -4.26 -15.85
CA SER A 433 -7.33 -3.48 -14.71
C SER A 433 -7.09 -4.41 -13.52
N TYR A 434 -6.08 -4.12 -12.72
CA TYR A 434 -5.69 -4.93 -11.57
C TYR A 434 -5.67 -4.06 -10.32
N ALA A 435 -6.19 -4.59 -9.23
CA ALA A 435 -6.12 -3.99 -7.90
C ALA A 435 -5.45 -4.98 -6.94
N VAL A 436 -4.42 -4.54 -6.24
CA VAL A 436 -3.90 -5.22 -5.05
C VAL A 436 -4.70 -4.69 -3.87
N MET A 437 -5.31 -5.59 -3.11
CA MET A 437 -6.09 -5.26 -1.93
C MET A 437 -5.17 -5.16 -0.71
N ASN A 438 -5.61 -4.47 0.35
CA ASN A 438 -4.84 -4.31 1.58
C ASN A 438 -4.52 -5.65 2.29
N ASP A 439 -5.26 -6.72 1.99
CA ASP A 439 -5.01 -8.08 2.49
C ASP A 439 -4.00 -8.88 1.62
N GLY A 440 -3.44 -8.27 0.59
CA GLY A 440 -2.48 -8.88 -0.33
C GLY A 440 -3.11 -9.77 -1.42
N THR A 441 -4.45 -9.79 -1.54
CA THR A 441 -5.13 -10.44 -2.67
C THR A 441 -5.16 -9.54 -3.92
N VAL A 442 -5.33 -10.14 -5.10
CA VAL A 442 -5.40 -9.40 -6.37
C VAL A 442 -6.73 -9.61 -7.07
N HIS A 443 -7.39 -8.51 -7.41
CA HIS A 443 -8.60 -8.51 -8.23
C HIS A 443 -8.28 -8.04 -9.64
N ALA A 444 -8.79 -8.75 -10.65
CA ALA A 444 -8.71 -8.34 -12.04
C ALA A 444 -10.10 -8.05 -12.63
N TYR A 445 -10.19 -6.96 -13.39
CA TYR A 445 -11.36 -6.54 -14.13
C TYR A 445 -11.09 -6.64 -15.62
N THR A 446 -11.60 -7.73 -16.21
CA THR A 446 -11.43 -8.09 -17.61
C THR A 446 -12.52 -9.11 -18.00
N ASP A 447 -12.64 -9.47 -19.28
CA ASP A 447 -13.44 -10.61 -19.75
C ASP A 447 -12.59 -11.88 -19.98
N ASP A 448 -11.29 -11.81 -19.69
CA ASP A 448 -10.37 -12.95 -19.75
C ASP A 448 -10.38 -13.78 -18.45
N ASN A 449 -11.08 -14.92 -18.49
CA ASN A 449 -11.17 -15.84 -17.36
C ASN A 449 -9.81 -16.43 -16.93
N ALA A 450 -8.83 -16.57 -17.84
CA ALA A 450 -7.52 -17.09 -17.48
C ALA A 450 -6.76 -16.10 -16.58
N ILE A 451 -6.89 -14.80 -16.87
CA ILE A 451 -6.37 -13.74 -16.02
C ILE A 451 -7.12 -13.71 -14.68
N ILE A 452 -8.46 -13.67 -14.70
CA ILE A 452 -9.27 -13.60 -13.47
C ILE A 452 -8.92 -14.73 -12.50
N THR A 453 -8.90 -15.97 -12.99
CA THR A 453 -8.60 -17.14 -12.15
C THR A 453 -7.13 -17.25 -11.78
N GLY A 454 -6.22 -16.78 -12.63
CA GLY A 454 -4.79 -16.75 -12.37
C GLY A 454 -4.44 -15.81 -11.22
N VAL A 455 -4.85 -14.53 -11.31
CA VAL A 455 -4.53 -13.55 -10.25
C VAL A 455 -5.19 -13.88 -8.91
N ALA A 456 -6.39 -14.48 -8.94
CA ALA A 456 -7.11 -14.89 -7.74
C ALA A 456 -6.44 -16.05 -6.98
N SER A 457 -5.44 -16.71 -7.60
CA SER A 457 -4.65 -17.77 -6.96
C SER A 457 -3.39 -17.27 -6.24
N TRP A 458 -3.06 -15.99 -6.42
CA TRP A 458 -1.90 -15.37 -5.77
C TRP A 458 -2.24 -14.92 -4.35
N GLY A 459 -1.23 -14.79 -3.50
CA GLY A 459 -1.39 -14.30 -2.12
C GLY A 459 -0.19 -13.46 -1.71
N ASN A 460 -0.41 -12.57 -0.73
CA ASN A 460 0.59 -11.63 -0.19
C ASN A 460 1.23 -10.71 -1.25
N ILE A 461 0.50 -10.41 -2.33
CA ILE A 461 1.00 -9.55 -3.40
C ILE A 461 1.13 -8.11 -2.91
N VAL A 462 2.23 -7.46 -3.29
CA VAL A 462 2.51 -6.05 -2.96
C VAL A 462 2.60 -5.16 -4.20
N ALA A 463 2.88 -5.74 -5.38
CA ALA A 463 2.88 -5.01 -6.63
C ALA A 463 2.47 -5.91 -7.80
N VAL A 464 1.82 -5.31 -8.80
CA VAL A 464 1.31 -5.98 -9.99
C VAL A 464 1.62 -5.15 -11.23
N SER A 465 1.85 -5.80 -12.36
CA SER A 465 2.08 -5.20 -13.66
C SER A 465 1.22 -5.90 -14.72
N GLY A 466 0.55 -5.10 -15.55
CA GLY A 466 -0.33 -5.58 -16.60
C GLY A 466 0.34 -5.54 -17.97
N GLY A 467 0.58 -6.69 -18.57
CA GLY A 467 1.08 -6.79 -19.94
C GLY A 467 -0.04 -6.72 -20.99
N TYR A 468 0.30 -7.11 -22.23
CA TYR A 468 -0.68 -7.12 -23.32
C TYR A 468 -1.71 -8.24 -23.20
N ALA A 469 -1.29 -9.42 -22.71
CA ALA A 469 -2.15 -10.60 -22.55
C ALA A 469 -1.77 -11.45 -21.33
N HIS A 470 -0.92 -10.93 -20.44
CA HIS A 470 -0.52 -11.56 -19.20
C HIS A 470 -0.45 -10.54 -18.07
N ALA A 471 -0.41 -11.02 -16.85
CA ALA A 471 -0.15 -10.24 -15.65
C ALA A 471 1.07 -10.82 -14.95
N ALA A 472 1.85 -9.96 -14.31
CA ALA A 472 2.96 -10.34 -13.46
C ALA A 472 2.86 -9.61 -12.12
N ALA A 473 3.34 -10.21 -11.05
CA ALA A 473 3.26 -9.65 -9.70
C ALA A 473 4.44 -10.09 -8.84
N ILE A 474 4.65 -9.36 -7.75
CA ILE A 474 5.59 -9.74 -6.68
C ILE A 474 4.89 -9.71 -5.33
N ASP A 475 5.30 -10.61 -4.44
CA ASP A 475 4.91 -10.58 -3.03
C ASP A 475 5.92 -9.85 -2.14
N ALA A 476 5.57 -9.72 -0.86
CA ALA A 476 6.41 -9.08 0.15
C ALA A 476 7.77 -9.76 0.35
N GLU A 477 7.89 -11.04 -0.03
CA GLU A 477 9.15 -11.80 0.04
C GLU A 477 9.98 -11.70 -1.25
N GLY A 478 9.53 -10.93 -2.24
CA GLY A 478 10.21 -10.74 -3.52
C GLY A 478 10.13 -11.93 -4.46
N ARG A 479 9.15 -12.82 -4.29
CA ARG A 479 8.86 -13.92 -5.22
C ARG A 479 7.97 -13.41 -6.35
N ALA A 480 8.24 -13.85 -7.58
CA ALA A 480 7.46 -13.44 -8.74
C ALA A 480 6.36 -14.44 -9.11
N PHE A 481 5.23 -13.90 -9.57
CA PHE A 481 4.07 -14.62 -10.07
C PHE A 481 3.68 -14.09 -11.44
N ALA A 482 3.18 -14.95 -12.32
CA ALA A 482 2.64 -14.53 -13.60
C ALA A 482 1.54 -15.48 -14.08
N CYS A 483 0.57 -14.94 -14.82
CA CYS A 483 -0.55 -15.71 -15.39
C CYS A 483 -1.08 -15.05 -16.66
N GLY A 484 -1.83 -15.81 -17.45
CA GLY A 484 -2.40 -15.37 -18.72
C GLY A 484 -1.77 -16.10 -19.90
N ASN A 485 -1.58 -15.40 -21.01
CA ASN A 485 -0.93 -15.96 -22.18
C ASN A 485 0.56 -16.25 -21.90
N ASP A 486 1.00 -17.46 -22.21
CA ASP A 486 2.40 -17.90 -22.05
C ASP A 486 2.99 -18.48 -23.35
N ALA A 487 2.45 -18.11 -24.52
CA ALA A 487 2.87 -18.67 -25.80
C ALA A 487 4.33 -18.38 -26.15
N SER A 488 4.90 -17.31 -25.59
CA SER A 488 6.30 -16.91 -25.76
C SER A 488 7.16 -17.20 -24.51
N GLY A 489 6.59 -17.82 -23.46
CA GLY A 489 7.27 -18.02 -22.18
C GLY A 489 7.28 -16.78 -21.27
N GLN A 490 6.40 -15.80 -21.51
CA GLN A 490 6.36 -14.55 -20.75
C GLN A 490 5.86 -14.69 -19.30
N CYS A 491 5.26 -15.83 -18.94
CA CYS A 491 4.86 -16.17 -17.58
C CYS A 491 5.90 -17.06 -16.85
N GLN A 492 7.06 -17.33 -17.46
CA GLN A 492 8.09 -18.23 -16.92
C GLN A 492 8.95 -17.56 -15.82
N VAL A 493 8.29 -16.99 -14.82
CA VAL A 493 8.90 -16.29 -13.67
C VAL A 493 9.11 -17.19 -12.45
N SER A 494 8.71 -18.47 -12.56
CA SER A 494 8.84 -19.43 -11.46
C SER A 494 10.30 -19.57 -11.01
N GLY A 495 10.54 -19.37 -9.71
CA GLY A 495 11.89 -19.43 -9.12
C GLY A 495 12.66 -18.11 -9.15
N TRP A 496 12.06 -17.02 -9.63
CA TRP A 496 12.58 -15.68 -9.39
C TRP A 496 12.33 -15.29 -7.93
N ASN A 497 13.38 -14.78 -7.28
CA ASN A 497 13.39 -14.32 -5.89
C ASN A 497 14.16 -12.99 -5.82
N ASP A 498 14.12 -12.30 -4.68
CA ASP A 498 14.78 -11.00 -4.46
C ASP A 498 14.33 -9.91 -5.44
N ILE A 499 13.14 -10.06 -6.02
CA ILE A 499 12.59 -9.12 -6.99
C ILE A 499 11.93 -7.96 -6.25
N ILE A 500 12.35 -6.74 -6.56
CA ILE A 500 11.84 -5.50 -5.96
C ILE A 500 10.95 -4.69 -6.90
N MET A 501 11.00 -4.99 -8.21
CA MET A 501 10.15 -4.37 -9.22
C MET A 501 9.95 -5.36 -10.37
N ILE A 502 8.73 -5.39 -10.92
CA ILE A 502 8.36 -6.25 -12.04
C ILE A 502 7.63 -5.45 -13.10
N SER A 503 7.95 -5.68 -14.37
CA SER A 503 7.30 -5.01 -15.49
C SER A 503 6.92 -6.03 -16.56
N ALA A 504 5.69 -5.96 -17.04
CA ALA A 504 5.12 -6.84 -18.05
C ALA A 504 4.92 -6.08 -19.36
N GLY A 505 5.62 -6.48 -20.42
CA GLY A 505 5.48 -5.91 -21.76
C GLY A 505 4.40 -6.61 -22.58
N ALA A 506 4.53 -6.59 -23.92
CA ALA A 506 3.56 -7.29 -24.75
C ALA A 506 3.70 -8.81 -24.69
N TYR A 507 4.92 -9.30 -24.77
CA TYR A 507 5.24 -10.74 -24.83
C TYR A 507 6.46 -11.10 -23.98
N HIS A 508 6.85 -10.25 -23.04
CA HIS A 508 7.98 -10.48 -22.14
C HIS A 508 7.70 -9.90 -20.74
N THR A 509 8.45 -10.36 -19.75
CA THR A 509 8.41 -9.88 -18.37
C THR A 509 9.84 -9.67 -17.90
N VAL A 510 10.09 -8.57 -17.20
CA VAL A 510 11.40 -8.26 -16.60
C VAL A 510 11.23 -8.00 -15.11
N GLY A 511 12.11 -8.60 -14.31
CA GLY A 511 12.22 -8.39 -12.87
C GLY A 511 13.54 -7.73 -12.51
N LEU A 512 13.49 -6.69 -11.70
CA LEU A 512 14.63 -6.02 -11.07
C LEU A 512 14.88 -6.63 -9.70
N ARG A 513 16.12 -7.06 -9.47
CA ARG A 513 16.60 -7.59 -8.20
C ARG A 513 17.07 -6.49 -7.26
N ALA A 514 17.02 -6.76 -5.96
CA ALA A 514 17.51 -5.85 -4.92
C ALA A 514 19.00 -5.48 -5.08
N ASP A 515 19.79 -6.32 -5.74
CA ASP A 515 21.22 -6.07 -6.03
C ASP A 515 21.48 -5.19 -7.27
N GLY A 516 20.42 -4.70 -7.93
CA GLY A 516 20.50 -3.85 -9.11
C GLY A 516 20.76 -4.62 -10.42
N THR A 517 20.59 -5.95 -10.42
CA THR A 517 20.61 -6.78 -11.64
C THR A 517 19.20 -7.13 -12.13
N LEU A 518 19.09 -7.60 -13.37
CA LEU A 518 17.81 -7.89 -14.03
C LEU A 518 17.69 -9.37 -14.42
N VAL A 519 16.46 -9.87 -14.44
CA VAL A 519 16.08 -11.14 -15.07
C VAL A 519 14.90 -10.93 -16.01
N ALA A 520 14.86 -11.67 -17.11
CA ALA A 520 13.82 -11.54 -18.11
C ALA A 520 13.37 -12.91 -18.64
N CYS A 521 12.11 -13.01 -19.03
CA CYS A 521 11.56 -14.16 -19.75
C CYS A 521 10.54 -13.72 -20.81
N GLY A 522 10.35 -14.54 -21.84
CA GLY A 522 9.39 -14.27 -22.90
C GLY A 522 10.04 -14.15 -24.28
N SER A 523 9.36 -13.42 -25.15
CA SER A 523 9.87 -13.02 -26.48
C SER A 523 11.21 -12.30 -26.34
N ASN A 524 12.12 -12.62 -27.26
CA ASN A 524 13.40 -11.93 -27.39
C ASN A 524 13.74 -11.69 -28.87
N ASP A 525 12.72 -11.63 -29.73
CA ASP A 525 12.91 -11.51 -31.18
C ASP A 525 13.56 -10.18 -31.58
N ASN A 526 13.43 -9.14 -30.74
CA ASN A 526 14.06 -7.83 -30.94
C ASN A 526 15.26 -7.59 -30.00
N GLY A 527 15.51 -8.49 -29.04
CA GLY A 527 16.51 -8.31 -27.99
C GLY A 527 15.96 -7.70 -26.70
N GLU A 528 14.64 -7.66 -26.51
CA GLU A 528 13.97 -7.07 -25.35
C GLU A 528 14.27 -7.77 -24.01
N CYS A 529 14.76 -9.02 -24.05
CA CYS A 529 15.18 -9.79 -22.89
C CYS A 529 16.72 -9.86 -22.70
N GLU A 530 17.51 -9.11 -23.48
CA GLU A 530 18.98 -9.09 -23.39
C GLU A 530 19.51 -8.30 -22.17
N VAL A 531 19.02 -8.64 -20.98
CA VAL A 531 19.31 -7.96 -19.71
C VAL A 531 20.60 -8.45 -19.03
N SER A 532 21.19 -9.52 -19.55
CA SER A 532 22.35 -10.18 -18.94
C SER A 532 23.58 -9.26 -18.89
N GLY A 533 24.15 -9.09 -17.71
CA GLY A 533 25.35 -8.28 -17.50
C GLY A 533 25.09 -6.81 -17.15
N LEU A 534 23.83 -6.35 -17.20
CA LEU A 534 23.44 -5.05 -16.66
C LEU A 534 23.49 -5.08 -15.12
N LYS A 535 23.99 -3.98 -14.55
CA LYS A 535 24.14 -3.76 -13.11
C LYS A 535 23.78 -2.33 -12.77
N ASP A 536 23.66 -2.04 -11.48
CA ASP A 536 23.33 -0.71 -10.95
C ASP A 536 22.01 -0.16 -11.53
N VAL A 537 21.07 -1.06 -11.87
CA VAL A 537 19.74 -0.69 -12.35
C VAL A 537 18.88 -0.25 -11.17
N VAL A 538 18.11 0.82 -11.36
CA VAL A 538 17.20 1.38 -10.34
C VAL A 538 15.74 1.38 -10.76
N SER A 539 15.46 1.30 -12.07
CA SER A 539 14.09 1.24 -12.59
C SER A 539 14.04 0.50 -13.93
N VAL A 540 12.94 -0.19 -14.18
CA VAL A 540 12.70 -0.94 -15.41
C VAL A 540 11.26 -0.80 -15.87
N SER A 541 11.07 -0.67 -17.18
CA SER A 541 9.75 -0.57 -17.81
C SER A 541 9.70 -1.30 -19.13
N CYS A 542 8.73 -2.20 -19.28
CA CYS A 542 8.54 -2.98 -20.49
C CYS A 542 7.52 -2.29 -21.40
N GLY A 543 7.95 -1.95 -22.61
CA GLY A 543 7.06 -1.53 -23.69
C GLY A 543 6.53 -2.71 -24.50
N TYR A 544 6.11 -2.42 -25.74
CA TYR A 544 5.56 -3.48 -26.60
C TYR A 544 6.64 -4.47 -27.07
N GLY A 545 7.77 -3.98 -27.57
CA GLY A 545 8.89 -4.80 -28.11
C GLY A 545 10.26 -4.41 -27.56
N TYR A 546 10.29 -3.67 -26.45
CA TYR A 546 11.51 -3.18 -25.83
C TYR A 546 11.39 -3.14 -24.30
N THR A 547 12.54 -3.09 -23.63
CA THR A 547 12.71 -2.85 -22.19
C THR A 547 13.52 -1.57 -22.01
N LEU A 548 12.95 -0.60 -21.32
CA LEU A 548 13.62 0.61 -20.87
C LEU A 548 14.24 0.36 -19.50
N VAL A 549 15.54 0.63 -19.39
CA VAL A 549 16.34 0.40 -18.18
C VAL A 549 16.96 1.71 -17.76
N VAL A 550 16.78 2.08 -16.49
CA VAL A 550 17.39 3.29 -15.89
C VAL A 550 18.43 2.85 -14.87
N PHE A 551 19.62 3.44 -14.98
CA PHE A 551 20.77 3.16 -14.13
C PHE A 551 20.87 4.16 -12.98
N ARG A 552 21.62 3.79 -11.94
CA ARG A 552 21.82 4.56 -10.71
C ARG A 552 22.47 5.93 -10.95
N ASP A 553 23.21 6.08 -12.04
CA ASP A 553 23.81 7.35 -12.45
C ASP A 553 22.83 8.29 -13.21
N GLY A 554 21.57 7.87 -13.38
CA GLY A 554 20.55 8.61 -14.11
C GLY A 554 20.59 8.40 -15.63
N SER A 555 21.58 7.66 -16.15
CA SER A 555 21.58 7.24 -17.56
C SER A 555 20.50 6.18 -17.79
N TYR A 556 20.11 5.99 -19.06
CA TYR A 556 19.14 4.97 -19.43
C TYR A 556 19.52 4.30 -20.74
N THR A 557 18.98 3.11 -20.98
CA THR A 557 19.12 2.38 -22.24
C THR A 557 17.83 1.67 -22.63
N LEU A 558 17.71 1.35 -23.91
CA LEU A 558 16.64 0.55 -24.47
C LEU A 558 17.21 -0.76 -25.00
N LEU A 559 16.64 -1.87 -24.52
CA LEU A 559 16.86 -3.20 -25.08
C LEU A 559 15.67 -3.53 -25.97
N GLY A 560 15.87 -4.12 -27.15
CA GLY A 560 14.78 -4.35 -28.09
C GLY A 560 14.56 -3.19 -29.07
N SER A 561 13.37 -3.16 -29.67
CA SER A 561 12.97 -2.11 -30.61
C SER A 561 11.57 -1.58 -30.29
N MET A 562 11.40 -0.26 -30.43
CA MET A 562 10.05 0.31 -30.55
C MET A 562 9.44 -0.20 -31.86
N ALA A 563 8.17 -0.55 -31.86
CA ALA A 563 7.52 -0.98 -33.10
C ALA A 563 7.61 0.18 -34.11
N GLU A 564 8.34 -0.04 -35.21
CA GLU A 564 8.35 0.89 -36.35
C GLU A 564 6.96 0.83 -37.03
N GLU A 565 6.49 1.99 -37.51
CA GLU A 565 5.24 2.15 -38.29
C GLU A 565 5.14 1.22 -39.50
#